data_AF-A0A914GS95-F1
#
_entry.id   AF-A0A914GS95-F1
#
_cell.length_a   1.000
_cell.length_b   1.000
_cell.length_c   1.000
_cell.angle_alpha   90.00
_cell.angle_beta   90.00
_cell.angle_gamma   90.00
#
_symmetry.space_group_name_H-M   'P 1'
#
loop_
_entity.id
_entity.type
_entity.pdbx_description
1 polymer ?
#
loop_
_entity_poly.entity_id
_entity_poly.type
_entity_poly.pdbx_seq_one_letter_code
_entity_poly.pdbx_strand_id
1 'polypeptide(L)'
;MFNADRDVKFWRCEHQRSDVKCRGRVHTSLDDVVLKTVGEHNCQHSAANVAKQQIVTGIKRRAAETMETPAAIRAHALQQIPTPILSNLPTKNATKKV
;
A
#
# COMPACT_ATOMS: atom_id res chain seq x y z
N MET A 1 -12.92 -2.71 -5.47
CA MET A 1 -14.34 -2.94 -5.80
C MET A 1 -14.52 -2.51 -7.24
N PHE A 2 -15.27 -3.25 -8.05
CA PHE A 2 -15.51 -2.87 -9.45
C PHE A 2 -16.93 -2.32 -9.63
N ASN A 3 -17.19 -1.63 -10.73
CA ASN A 3 -18.56 -1.33 -11.17
C ASN A 3 -19.25 -2.57 -11.76
N ALA A 4 -20.53 -2.43 -12.10
CA ALA A 4 -21.33 -3.52 -12.68
C ALA A 4 -20.70 -4.10 -13.95
N ASP A 5 -20.17 -3.22 -14.80
CA ASP A 5 -19.55 -3.57 -16.09
C ASP A 5 -18.08 -4.04 -15.96
N ARG A 6 -17.54 -4.00 -14.74
CA ARG A 6 -16.19 -4.44 -14.36
C ARG A 6 -15.03 -3.75 -15.09
N ASP A 7 -15.23 -2.58 -15.66
CA ASP A 7 -14.22 -1.76 -16.33
C ASP A 7 -13.64 -0.65 -15.43
N VAL A 8 -14.28 -0.36 -14.29
CA VAL A 8 -13.84 0.66 -13.33
C VAL A 8 -13.46 0.04 -11.99
N LYS A 9 -12.26 0.39 -11.48
CA LYS A 9 -11.81 0.11 -10.11
C LYS A 9 -12.16 1.29 -9.20
N PHE A 10 -12.81 1.01 -8.08
CA PHE A 10 -13.07 1.96 -7.02
C PHE A 10 -12.07 1.84 -5.87
N TRP A 11 -11.47 2.98 -5.54
CA TRP A 11 -10.51 3.12 -4.46
C TRP A 11 -11.01 4.10 -3.41
N ARG A 12 -10.63 3.83 -2.16
CA ARG A 12 -10.94 4.68 -1.00
C ARG A 12 -9.64 5.01 -0.31
N CYS A 13 -9.56 6.21 0.26
CA CYS A 13 -8.42 6.60 1.08
C CYS A 13 -8.18 5.59 2.21
N GLU A 14 -6.91 5.28 2.51
CA GLU A 14 -6.54 4.39 3.62
C GLU A 14 -7.05 4.89 4.98
N HIS A 15 -7.12 6.22 5.13
CA HIS A 15 -7.62 6.90 6.32
C HIS A 15 -9.17 6.96 6.40
N GLN A 16 -9.88 6.25 5.51
CA GLN A 16 -11.35 6.19 5.54
C GLN A 16 -11.88 5.54 6.84
N ARG A 17 -11.09 4.63 7.43
CA ARG A 17 -11.44 3.91 8.67
C ARG A 17 -10.68 4.41 9.90
N SER A 18 -9.82 5.42 9.76
CA SER A 18 -9.17 6.06 10.91
C SER A 18 -10.10 7.08 11.57
N ASP A 19 -9.66 7.69 12.67
CA ASP A 19 -10.42 8.72 13.39
C ASP A 19 -10.76 9.93 12.52
N VAL A 20 -9.90 10.24 11.53
CA VAL A 20 -10.09 11.32 10.56
C VAL A 20 -11.24 11.04 9.58
N LYS A 21 -11.61 9.76 9.40
CA LYS A 21 -12.71 9.30 8.53
C LYS A 21 -12.68 9.94 7.14
N CYS A 22 -11.54 9.86 6.48
CA CYS A 22 -11.32 10.53 5.19
C CYS A 22 -12.27 10.05 4.11
N ARG A 23 -12.85 11.02 3.38
CA ARG A 23 -13.87 10.76 2.34
C ARG A 23 -13.32 10.74 0.92
N GLY A 24 -12.03 11.05 0.73
CA GLY A 24 -11.36 10.98 -0.56
C GLY A 24 -11.44 9.58 -1.20
N ARG A 25 -11.85 9.57 -2.47
CA ARG A 25 -12.02 8.38 -3.31
C ARG A 25 -11.48 8.66 -4.71
N VAL A 26 -10.98 7.62 -5.35
CA VAL A 26 -10.57 7.69 -6.76
C VAL A 26 -11.11 6.50 -7.51
N HIS A 27 -11.53 6.73 -8.75
CA HIS A 27 -12.01 5.73 -9.68
C HIS A 27 -10.97 5.64 -10.79
N THR A 28 -10.50 4.44 -11.09
CA THR A 28 -9.53 4.20 -12.15
C THR A 28 -10.07 3.21 -13.17
N SER A 29 -9.52 3.22 -14.38
CA SER A 29 -9.72 2.13 -15.33
C SER A 29 -9.01 0.85 -14.85
N LEU A 30 -9.15 -0.23 -15.63
CA LEU A 30 -8.39 -1.45 -15.40
C LEU A 30 -6.87 -1.26 -15.58
N ASP A 31 -6.47 -0.30 -16.41
CA ASP A 31 -5.07 0.08 -16.68
C ASP A 31 -4.56 1.17 -15.73
N ASP A 32 -5.24 1.34 -14.59
CA ASP A 32 -4.86 2.28 -13.51
C ASP A 32 -4.82 3.76 -13.92
N VAL A 33 -5.50 4.12 -15.02
CA VAL A 33 -5.72 5.52 -15.43
C VAL A 33 -6.81 6.13 -14.55
N VAL A 34 -6.55 7.31 -13.96
CA VAL A 34 -7.54 8.02 -13.14
C VAL A 34 -8.68 8.53 -14.01
N LEU A 35 -9.88 8.04 -13.75
CA LEU A 35 -11.11 8.46 -14.44
C LEU A 35 -11.82 9.59 -13.69
N LYS A 36 -11.85 9.50 -12.35
CA LYS A 36 -12.56 10.45 -11.51
C LYS A 36 -12.03 10.47 -10.08
N THR A 37 -11.96 11.66 -9.50
CA THR A 37 -11.74 11.85 -8.06
C THR A 37 -13.05 12.29 -7.40
N VAL A 38 -13.38 11.73 -6.25
CA VAL A 38 -14.65 12.00 -5.54
C VAL A 38 -14.38 12.29 -4.07
N GLY A 39 -14.87 13.44 -3.60
CA GLY A 39 -14.70 13.89 -2.23
C GLY A 39 -13.30 14.47 -1.98
N GLU A 40 -13.24 15.43 -1.06
CA GLU A 40 -11.98 16.06 -0.67
C GLU A 40 -11.26 15.27 0.43
N HIS A 41 -9.94 15.35 0.40
CA HIS A 41 -9.10 14.79 1.45
C HIS A 41 -9.03 15.73 2.65
N ASN A 42 -9.28 15.19 3.84
CA ASN A 42 -9.09 15.86 5.12
C ASN A 42 -7.99 15.18 5.96
N CYS A 43 -7.25 14.25 5.36
CA CYS A 43 -6.16 13.52 6.00
C CYS A 43 -4.79 14.09 5.58
N GLN A 44 -3.79 13.90 6.43
CA GLN A 44 -2.42 14.24 6.09
C GLN A 44 -1.85 13.27 5.06
N HIS A 45 -1.22 13.79 4.00
CA HIS A 45 -0.46 12.97 3.07
C HIS A 45 0.95 12.70 3.60
N SER A 46 1.43 11.46 3.46
CA SER A 46 2.78 11.07 3.88
C SER A 46 3.45 10.23 2.79
N ALA A 47 4.43 10.82 2.10
CA ALA A 47 5.24 10.12 1.11
C ALA A 47 5.98 8.92 1.72
N ALA A 48 6.39 9.03 2.98
CA ALA A 48 7.02 7.92 3.70
C ALA A 48 6.06 6.74 3.92
N ASN A 49 4.77 7.01 4.19
CA ASN A 49 3.77 5.95 4.32
C ASN A 49 3.52 5.25 2.98
N VAL A 50 3.46 6.01 1.87
CA VAL A 50 3.33 5.43 0.52
C VAL A 50 4.51 4.50 0.22
N ALA A 51 5.74 4.93 0.47
CA ALA A 51 6.94 4.12 0.26
C ALA A 51 6.93 2.84 1.13
N LYS A 52 6.52 2.96 2.39
CA LYS A 52 6.34 1.81 3.29
C LYS A 52 5.34 0.79 2.72
N GLN A 53 4.19 1.25 2.23
CA GLN A 53 3.17 0.36 1.64
C GLN A 53 3.66 -0.32 0.37
N GLN A 54 4.45 0.36 -0.46
CA GLN A 54 5.08 -0.23 -1.64
C GLN A 54 6.04 -1.36 -1.25
N ILE A 55 6.88 -1.16 -0.22
CA ILE A 55 7.81 -2.18 0.28
C ILE A 55 7.04 -3.40 0.82
N VAL A 56 6.02 -3.18 1.65
CA VAL A 56 5.21 -4.29 2.21
C VAL A 56 4.49 -5.05 1.09
N THR A 57 3.97 -4.35 0.09
CA THR A 57 3.35 -4.98 -1.09
C THR A 57 4.36 -5.81 -1.87
N GLY A 58 5.59 -5.31 -2.07
CA GLY A 58 6.68 -6.05 -2.71
C GLY A 58 7.08 -7.31 -1.95
N ILE A 59 7.18 -7.24 -0.61
CA ILE A 59 7.44 -8.41 0.25
C ILE A 59 6.35 -9.47 0.07
N LYS A 60 5.08 -9.07 0.15
CA LYS A 60 3.93 -9.99 0.03
C LYS A 60 3.88 -10.64 -1.36
N ARG A 61 4.12 -9.86 -2.41
CA ARG A 61 4.17 -10.36 -3.79
C ARG A 61 5.25 -11.43 -3.94
N ARG A 62 6.47 -11.15 -3.47
CA ARG A 62 7.58 -12.12 -3.49
C ARG A 62 7.26 -13.37 -2.69
N ALA A 63 6.64 -13.23 -1.51
CA ALA A 63 6.22 -14.37 -0.70
C ALA A 63 5.16 -15.25 -1.40
N ALA A 64 4.31 -14.67 -2.25
CA ALA A 64 3.33 -15.41 -3.03
C ALA A 64 3.93 -16.03 -4.31
N GLU A 65 4.90 -15.37 -4.94
CA GLU A 65 5.49 -15.77 -6.22
C GLU A 65 6.71 -16.70 -6.07
N THR A 66 7.31 -16.81 -4.89
CA THR A 66 8.56 -17.55 -4.67
C THR A 66 8.45 -18.50 -3.47
N MET A 67 9.25 -19.58 -3.49
CA MET A 67 9.43 -20.49 -2.35
C MET A 67 10.59 -20.05 -1.42
N GLU A 68 10.99 -18.78 -1.49
CA GLU A 68 12.05 -18.24 -0.64
C GLU A 68 11.64 -18.29 0.84
N THR A 69 12.60 -18.55 1.73
CA THR A 69 12.30 -18.52 3.17
C THR A 69 11.97 -17.08 3.61
N PRO A 70 11.15 -16.89 4.66
CA PRO A 70 10.84 -15.56 5.20
C PRO A 70 12.09 -14.74 5.61
N ALA A 71 13.21 -15.40 5.92
CA ALA A 71 14.48 -14.74 6.19
C ALA A 71 15.10 -14.13 4.91
N ALA A 72 15.10 -14.88 3.81
CA ALA A 72 15.63 -14.41 2.52
C ALA A 72 14.78 -13.26 1.95
N ILE A 73 13.45 -13.38 2.00
CA ILE A 73 12.52 -12.33 1.56
C ILE A 73 12.75 -11.02 2.33
N ARG A 74 12.95 -11.10 3.65
CA ARG A 74 13.25 -9.92 4.48
C ARG A 74 14.60 -9.31 4.16
N ALA A 75 15.65 -10.12 3.96
CA ALA A 75 16.97 -9.62 3.60
C ALA A 75 16.92 -8.84 2.27
N HIS A 76 16.26 -9.39 1.25
CA HIS A 76 16.07 -8.70 -0.03
C HIS A 76 15.28 -7.41 0.10
N ALA A 77 14.19 -7.43 0.87
CA ALA A 77 13.38 -6.24 1.06
C ALA A 77 14.17 -5.12 1.76
N LEU A 78 14.99 -5.44 2.77
CA LEU A 78 15.77 -4.45 3.51
C LEU A 78 16.97 -3.88 2.72
N GLN A 79 17.56 -4.68 1.83
CA GLN A 79 18.68 -4.24 0.97
C GLN A 79 18.30 -3.14 -0.02
N GLN A 80 17.03 -3.05 -0.40
CA GLN A 80 16.55 -2.10 -1.42
C GLN A 80 15.91 -0.83 -0.84
N ILE A 81 15.99 -0.60 0.47
CA ILE A 81 15.31 0.53 1.13
C ILE A 81 16.30 1.68 1.36
N PRO A 82 16.03 2.87 0.82
CA PRO A 82 16.76 4.08 1.19
C PRO A 82 16.67 4.33 2.70
N THR A 83 17.82 4.62 3.32
CA THR A 83 18.01 4.81 4.77
C THR A 83 16.93 5.64 5.50
N PRO A 84 16.41 6.76 4.95
CA PRO A 84 15.37 7.55 5.63
C PRO A 84 13.99 6.86 5.75
N ILE A 85 13.72 5.79 4.99
CA ILE A 85 12.45 5.04 5.05
C ILE A 85 12.51 3.95 6.13
N LEU A 86 13.71 3.48 6.50
CA LEU A 86 13.92 2.43 7.53
C LEU A 86 13.25 2.79 8.87
N SER A 87 13.28 4.07 9.24
CA SER A 87 12.69 4.59 10.49
C SER A 87 11.16 4.45 10.56
N ASN A 88 10.48 4.33 9.41
CA ASN A 88 9.02 4.27 9.32
C ASN A 88 8.49 2.84 9.13
N LEU A 89 9.36 1.84 8.99
CA LEU A 89 8.97 0.44 8.85
C LEU A 89 8.40 -0.14 10.15
N PRO A 90 7.51 -1.15 10.06
CA PRO A 90 7.06 -1.87 11.23
C PRO A 90 8.27 -2.52 11.91
N THR A 91 8.37 -2.39 13.24
CA THR A 91 9.46 -2.99 14.01
C THR A 91 9.49 -4.51 13.85
N LYS A 92 10.64 -5.14 14.14
CA LYS A 92 10.90 -6.60 13.96
C LYS A 92 9.78 -7.52 14.47
N ASN A 93 9.03 -7.09 15.49
CA ASN A 93 7.90 -7.83 16.07
C ASN A 93 6.62 -7.78 15.22
N ALA A 94 6.38 -6.72 14.45
CA ALA A 94 5.22 -6.58 13.57
C ALA A 94 5.33 -7.45 12.31
N THR A 95 6.54 -7.76 11.85
CA THR A 95 6.81 -8.66 10.70
C THR A 95 6.82 -10.15 11.05
N LYS A 96 6.61 -10.53 12.33
CA LYS A 96 6.56 -11.94 12.76
C LYS A 96 5.22 -12.63 12.49
N LYS A 97 4.16 -11.87 12.19
CA LYS A 97 2.79 -12.37 11.95
C LYS A 97 2.39 -12.34 10.47
N VAL A 98 3.34 -12.51 9.56
CA VAL A 98 3.03 -12.80 8.16
C VAL A 98 3.03 -14.31 8.00
#